data_AF-A0A519UGY1-F1
#
_entry.id   AF-A0A519UGY1-F1
#
_cell.length_a   1.000
_cell.length_b   1.000
_cell.length_c   1.000
_cell.angle_alpha   90.00
_cell.angle_beta   90.00
_cell.angle_gamma   90.00
#
_symmetry.space_group_name_H-M   'P 1'
#
loop_
_entity.id
_entity.type
_entity.pdbx_description
1 polymer ?
#
loop_
_entity_poly.entity_id
_entity_poly.type
_entity_poly.pdbx_seq_one_letter_code
_entity_poly.pdbx_strand_id
1 'polypeptide(L)'
;MNLPLFSLLTEVAVLAQHGPPDVPVSGLTLDSRQAGPGLLFCALRGTATDGHQFIGKAVGLGAAVVVCEELPAELNPATTYVQVADSAAALGPIASAFYGHPSRQLQLVGVTGTNGKTTCATLLHKLLRELGYHCGLLSTVQNQIDETVVPSTHTTPDAIRLNELLARMVAAGCTHACMEVSSHAVAQHRIGGLRFVGGVFTNLTHDHLDYHGTFDNYLKAKKGFFDALPKTAFALTNADDKRGPVMLQ
;
A
#
# COMPACT_ATOMS: atom_id res chain seq x y z
N MET A 1 -0.98 17.60 -9.84
CA MET A 1 -1.78 16.81 -10.80
C MET A 1 -3.19 16.82 -10.25
N ASN A 2 -4.20 17.19 -11.04
CA ASN A 2 -5.61 17.17 -10.60
C ASN A 2 -6.32 16.09 -11.39
N LEU A 3 -6.80 15.04 -10.72
CA LEU A 3 -7.49 13.92 -11.34
C LEU A 3 -8.96 13.94 -10.92
N PRO A 4 -9.92 13.67 -11.83
CA PRO A 4 -11.32 13.61 -11.46
C PRO A 4 -11.58 12.37 -10.58
N LEU A 5 -12.39 12.51 -9.53
CA LEU A 5 -12.64 11.47 -8.53
C LEU A 5 -13.02 10.11 -9.15
N PHE A 6 -13.91 10.07 -10.15
CA PHE A 6 -14.33 8.82 -10.79
C PHE A 6 -13.17 7.99 -11.34
N SER A 7 -12.09 8.64 -11.79
CA SER A 7 -10.91 7.96 -12.31
C SER A 7 -10.09 7.25 -11.23
N LEU A 8 -10.26 7.66 -9.96
CA LEU A 8 -9.57 7.07 -8.82
C LEU A 8 -10.35 5.88 -8.23
N LEU A 9 -11.62 5.73 -8.56
CA LEU A 9 -12.53 4.75 -7.98
C LEU A 9 -12.79 3.53 -8.89
N THR A 10 -12.09 3.41 -10.02
CA THR A 10 -12.35 2.36 -11.03
C THR A 10 -12.14 0.94 -10.52
N GLU A 11 -11.29 0.76 -9.51
CA GLU A 11 -10.96 -0.53 -8.89
C GLU A 11 -11.45 -0.59 -7.42
N VAL A 12 -12.41 0.25 -7.07
CA VAL A 12 -12.96 0.38 -5.71
C VAL A 12 -14.44 0.03 -5.73
N ALA A 13 -14.86 -0.85 -4.83
CA ALA A 13 -16.28 -1.11 -4.60
C ALA A 13 -16.90 0.02 -3.78
N VAL A 14 -17.56 0.95 -4.45
CA VAL A 14 -18.28 2.08 -3.82
C VAL A 14 -19.68 1.62 -3.41
N LEU A 15 -20.03 1.79 -2.13
CA LEU A 15 -21.36 1.49 -1.61
C LEU A 15 -22.33 2.66 -1.84
N ALA A 16 -21.85 3.88 -1.61
CA ALA A 16 -22.61 5.10 -1.82
C ALA A 16 -21.67 6.26 -2.14
N GLN A 17 -22.17 7.24 -2.90
CA GLN A 17 -21.46 8.50 -3.15
C GLN A 17 -22.42 9.67 -2.96
N HIS A 18 -21.98 10.69 -2.22
CA HIS A 18 -22.70 11.95 -2.02
C HIS A 18 -21.83 13.11 -2.48
N GLY A 19 -22.20 13.74 -3.60
CA GLY A 19 -21.42 14.81 -4.23
C GLY A 19 -20.98 14.47 -5.66
N PRO A 20 -20.38 15.43 -6.40
CA PRO A 20 -20.04 15.24 -7.80
C PRO A 20 -18.96 14.15 -8.01
N PRO A 21 -19.12 13.26 -9.02
CA PRO A 21 -18.15 12.23 -9.33
C PRO A 21 -16.87 12.75 -10.02
N ASP A 22 -16.87 14.00 -10.47
CA ASP A 22 -15.80 14.63 -11.24
C ASP A 22 -15.02 15.68 -10.44
N VAL A 23 -15.22 15.73 -9.11
CA VAL A 23 -14.44 16.63 -8.23
C VAL A 23 -12.94 16.42 -8.45
N PRO A 24 -12.17 17.49 -8.68
CA PRO A 24 -10.74 17.38 -8.89
C PRO A 24 -10.03 17.05 -7.57
N VAL A 25 -9.26 15.97 -7.58
CA VAL A 25 -8.40 15.53 -6.47
C VAL A 25 -6.96 15.83 -6.82
N SER A 26 -6.29 16.64 -5.99
CA SER A 26 -4.91 17.10 -6.17
C SER A 26 -3.90 16.36 -5.30
N GLY A 27 -4.37 15.52 -4.38
CA GLY A 27 -3.54 14.75 -3.44
C GLY A 27 -4.38 13.88 -2.53
N LEU A 28 -3.71 12.96 -1.84
CA LEU A 28 -4.30 12.01 -0.91
C LEU A 28 -3.70 12.22 0.48
N THR A 29 -4.48 12.03 1.54
CA THR A 29 -3.97 12.07 2.92
C THR A 29 -4.72 11.15 3.86
N LEU A 30 -4.01 10.64 4.86
CA LEU A 30 -4.54 9.93 6.02
C LEU A 30 -4.54 10.81 7.28
N ASP A 31 -3.91 11.99 7.22
CA ASP A 31 -3.82 12.92 8.33
C ASP A 31 -4.86 14.02 8.15
N SER A 32 -5.90 13.99 8.99
CA SER A 32 -6.96 15.00 9.00
C SER A 32 -6.44 16.42 9.21
N ARG A 33 -5.27 16.60 9.85
CA ARG A 33 -4.63 17.92 10.02
C ARG A 33 -4.11 18.51 8.71
N GLN A 34 -3.94 17.66 7.69
CA GLN A 34 -3.42 18.03 6.38
C GLN A 34 -4.50 17.97 5.29
N ALA A 35 -5.76 17.67 5.64
CA ALA A 35 -6.87 17.50 4.70
C ALA A 35 -7.46 18.84 4.21
N GLY A 36 -6.64 19.62 3.51
CA GLY A 36 -7.00 20.90 2.92
C GLY A 36 -7.74 20.81 1.57
N PRO A 37 -7.97 21.97 0.92
CA PRO A 37 -8.62 22.06 -0.38
C PRO A 37 -7.99 21.18 -1.44
N GLY A 38 -8.83 20.47 -2.20
CA GLY A 38 -8.42 19.57 -3.29
C GLY A 38 -7.93 18.19 -2.84
N LEU A 39 -7.75 17.96 -1.53
CA LEU A 39 -7.27 16.66 -1.03
C LEU A 39 -8.41 15.69 -0.77
N LEU A 40 -8.14 14.42 -1.06
CA LEU A 40 -8.94 13.28 -0.62
C LEU A 40 -8.39 12.81 0.74
N PHE A 41 -9.24 12.87 1.76
CA PHE A 41 -8.98 12.30 3.08
C PHE A 41 -9.59 10.90 3.16
N CYS A 42 -8.78 9.90 3.52
CA CYS A 42 -9.27 8.54 3.75
C CYS A 42 -9.30 8.25 5.26
N ALA A 43 -10.49 8.06 5.80
CA ALA A 43 -10.72 7.75 7.20
C ALA A 43 -10.48 6.26 7.46
N LEU A 44 -9.30 5.92 7.99
CA LEU A 44 -8.94 4.55 8.35
C LEU A 44 -9.28 4.25 9.81
N ARG A 45 -9.79 3.04 10.09
CA ARG A 45 -9.81 2.50 11.45
C ARG A 45 -8.39 2.03 11.83
N GLY A 46 -7.64 2.88 12.50
CA GLY A 46 -6.28 2.58 12.96
C GLY A 46 -6.26 1.69 14.21
N THR A 47 -5.06 1.22 14.58
CA THR A 47 -4.87 0.44 15.82
C THR A 47 -4.97 1.29 17.09
N ALA A 48 -4.60 2.58 17.00
CA ALA A 48 -4.60 3.50 18.12
C ALA A 48 -5.82 4.45 18.13
N THR A 49 -6.27 4.86 16.94
CA THR A 49 -7.36 5.83 16.79
C THR A 49 -8.18 5.53 15.54
N ASP A 50 -9.48 5.77 15.63
CA ASP A 50 -10.39 5.69 14.48
C ASP A 50 -10.39 7.01 13.70
N GLY A 51 -9.97 6.95 12.44
CA GLY A 51 -9.92 8.07 11.51
C GLY A 51 -11.28 8.72 11.25
N HIS A 52 -12.37 7.98 11.42
CA HIS A 52 -13.74 8.49 11.24
C HIS A 52 -14.06 9.62 12.21
N GLN A 53 -13.48 9.59 13.42
CA GLN A 53 -13.63 10.65 14.42
C GLN A 53 -13.08 12.00 13.95
N PHE A 54 -12.24 12.02 12.92
CA PHE A 54 -11.62 13.23 12.38
C PHE A 54 -12.22 13.69 11.05
N ILE A 55 -13.29 13.06 10.56
CA ILE A 55 -13.98 13.50 9.33
C ILE A 55 -14.44 14.96 9.44
N GLY A 56 -15.06 15.34 10.57
CA GLY A 56 -15.50 16.72 10.78
C GLY A 56 -14.34 17.73 10.71
N LYS A 57 -13.16 17.35 11.20
CA LYS A 57 -11.95 18.19 11.10
C LYS A 57 -11.44 18.30 9.66
N ALA A 58 -11.39 17.19 8.92
CA ALA A 58 -10.98 17.19 7.52
C ALA A 58 -11.92 18.04 6.66
N VAL A 59 -13.23 17.90 6.86
CA VAL A 59 -14.26 18.72 6.23
C VAL A 59 -14.08 20.20 6.59
N GLY A 60 -13.84 20.51 7.87
CA GLY A 60 -13.61 21.88 8.34
C GLY A 60 -12.35 22.55 7.75
N LEU A 61 -11.36 21.76 7.33
CA LEU A 61 -10.17 22.23 6.62
C LEU A 61 -10.35 22.30 5.09
N GLY A 62 -11.51 21.87 4.58
CA GLY A 62 -11.86 21.97 3.17
C GLY A 62 -11.49 20.75 2.33
N ALA A 63 -11.39 19.56 2.93
CA ALA A 63 -11.22 18.32 2.16
C ALA A 63 -12.22 18.23 1.00
N ALA A 64 -11.71 17.98 -0.21
CA ALA A 64 -12.54 17.86 -1.40
C ALA A 64 -13.34 16.56 -1.40
N VAL A 65 -12.71 15.48 -0.93
CA VAL A 65 -13.30 14.15 -0.87
C VAL A 65 -13.00 13.50 0.48
N VAL A 66 -13.97 12.80 1.05
CA VAL A 66 -13.80 11.91 2.20
C VAL A 66 -14.16 10.49 1.79
N VAL A 67 -13.23 9.55 1.96
CA VAL A 67 -13.48 8.11 1.86
C VAL A 67 -13.66 7.56 3.26
N CYS A 68 -14.79 6.90 3.53
CA CYS A 68 -15.15 6.40 4.85
C CYS A 68 -16.01 5.14 4.77
N GLU A 69 -16.08 4.39 5.87
CA GLU A 69 -16.96 3.23 6.02
C GLU A 69 -18.35 3.64 6.52
N GLU A 70 -18.38 4.65 7.39
CA GLU A 70 -19.59 5.22 7.97
C GLU A 70 -19.72 6.68 7.55
N LEU A 71 -20.86 7.04 6.96
CA LEU A 71 -21.17 8.43 6.62
C LEU A 71 -21.44 9.23 7.90
N PRO A 72 -20.95 10.49 8.00
CA PRO A 72 -21.30 11.34 9.12
C PRO A 72 -22.79 11.70 9.07
N ALA A 73 -23.40 11.95 10.23
CA ALA A 73 -24.82 12.29 10.33
C ALA A 73 -25.20 13.56 9.55
N GLU A 74 -24.26 14.52 9.47
CA GLU A 74 -24.40 15.75 8.70
C GLU A 74 -23.35 15.78 7.60
N LEU A 75 -23.81 15.86 6.34
CA LEU A 75 -22.95 15.96 5.16
C LEU A 75 -22.77 17.44 4.80
N ASN A 76 -21.52 17.88 4.67
CA ASN A 76 -21.22 19.22 4.15
C ASN A 76 -21.37 19.22 2.61
N PRO A 77 -22.24 20.07 2.02
CA PRO A 77 -22.45 20.11 0.57
C PRO A 77 -21.20 20.43 -0.26
N ALA A 78 -20.17 21.02 0.34
CA ALA A 78 -18.91 21.37 -0.33
C ALA A 78 -17.92 20.19 -0.42
N THR A 79 -18.16 19.09 0.29
CA THR A 79 -17.29 17.90 0.31
C THR A 79 -18.01 16.72 -0.32
N THR A 80 -17.31 15.97 -1.17
CA THR A 80 -17.83 14.69 -1.68
C THR A 80 -17.51 13.56 -0.72
N TYR A 81 -18.47 12.70 -0.44
CA TYR A 81 -18.30 11.54 0.43
C TYR A 81 -18.42 10.26 -0.40
N VAL A 82 -17.48 9.35 -0.20
CA VAL A 82 -17.44 8.03 -0.84
C VAL A 82 -17.48 6.99 0.27
N GLN A 83 -18.61 6.29 0.37
CA GLN A 83 -18.78 5.20 1.32
C GLN A 83 -18.26 3.89 0.72
N VAL A 84 -17.41 3.19 1.48
CA VAL A 84 -16.86 1.88 1.11
C VAL A 84 -17.07 0.88 2.25
N ALA A 85 -16.93 -0.41 1.99
CA ALA A 85 -17.04 -1.42 3.05
C ALA A 85 -15.82 -1.44 3.98
N ASP A 86 -14.64 -1.10 3.44
CA ASP A 86 -13.36 -1.08 4.14
C ASP A 86 -12.47 0.01 3.53
N SER A 87 -12.17 1.06 4.32
CA SER A 87 -11.37 2.19 3.87
C SER A 87 -9.91 1.81 3.61
N ALA A 88 -9.35 0.86 4.37
CA ALA A 88 -7.98 0.40 4.20
C ALA A 88 -7.81 -0.39 2.90
N ALA A 89 -8.78 -1.26 2.58
CA ALA A 89 -8.82 -2.00 1.33
C ALA A 89 -9.01 -1.07 0.12
N ALA A 90 -9.79 0.00 0.25
CA ALA A 90 -10.02 0.97 -0.82
C ALA A 90 -8.82 1.88 -1.09
N LEU A 91 -8.03 2.21 -0.07
CA LEU A 91 -6.92 3.17 -0.17
C LEU A 91 -5.84 2.74 -1.18
N GLY A 92 -5.49 1.46 -1.20
CA GLY A 92 -4.47 0.92 -2.10
C GLY A 92 -4.75 1.15 -3.59
N PRO A 93 -5.92 0.71 -4.10
CA PRO A 93 -6.38 1.00 -5.45
C PRO A 93 -6.48 2.51 -5.75
N ILE A 94 -7.01 3.32 -4.83
CA ILE A 94 -7.11 4.79 -5.00
C ILE A 94 -5.72 5.40 -5.17
N ALA A 95 -4.78 5.06 -4.29
CA ALA A 95 -3.40 5.53 -4.37
C ALA A 95 -2.72 5.06 -5.65
N SER A 96 -2.96 3.81 -6.06
CA SER A 96 -2.45 3.28 -7.32
C SER A 96 -2.94 4.10 -8.50
N ALA A 97 -4.25 4.37 -8.59
CA ALA A 97 -4.82 5.19 -9.66
C ALA A 97 -4.29 6.63 -9.65
N PHE A 98 -4.23 7.26 -8.46
CA PHE A 98 -3.76 8.64 -8.31
C PHE A 98 -2.31 8.84 -8.79
N TYR A 99 -1.45 7.86 -8.54
CA TYR A 99 -0.05 7.88 -8.95
C TYR A 99 0.22 7.21 -10.32
N GLY A 100 -0.83 6.89 -11.11
CA GLY A 100 -0.68 6.34 -12.46
C GLY A 100 -0.25 4.88 -12.52
N HIS A 101 -0.69 4.07 -11.56
CA HIS A 101 -0.42 2.64 -11.39
C HIS A 101 1.08 2.29 -11.52
N PRO A 102 1.95 2.86 -10.69
CA PRO A 102 3.40 2.76 -10.88
C PRO A 102 3.93 1.32 -10.79
N SER A 103 3.31 0.49 -9.95
CA SER A 103 3.68 -0.95 -9.84
C SER A 103 3.46 -1.73 -11.14
N ARG A 104 2.56 -1.29 -12.03
CA ARG A 104 2.34 -1.94 -13.34
C ARG A 104 3.45 -1.66 -14.34
N GLN A 105 4.25 -0.63 -14.08
CA GLN A 105 5.35 -0.17 -14.92
C GLN A 105 6.72 -0.69 -14.42
N LEU A 106 6.73 -1.43 -13.31
CA LEU A 106 7.92 -1.98 -12.67
C LEU A 106 7.85 -3.51 -12.63
N GLN A 107 8.99 -4.16 -12.77
CA GLN A 107 9.18 -5.54 -12.31
C GLN A 107 9.27 -5.53 -10.78
N LEU A 108 8.10 -5.46 -10.11
CA LEU A 108 8.00 -5.34 -8.65
C LEU A 108 8.03 -6.72 -7.97
N VAL A 109 9.06 -6.97 -7.16
CA VAL A 109 9.22 -8.22 -6.39
C VAL A 109 9.06 -7.94 -4.89
N GLY A 110 8.19 -8.70 -4.22
CA GLY A 110 7.95 -8.59 -2.79
C GLY A 110 8.62 -9.73 -2.01
N VAL A 111 9.28 -9.40 -0.90
CA VAL A 111 9.90 -10.38 0.01
C VAL A 111 9.20 -10.36 1.36
N THR A 112 8.64 -11.49 1.77
CA THR A 112 8.04 -11.69 3.09
C THR A 112 8.70 -12.82 3.87
N GLY A 113 8.40 -12.86 5.16
CA GLY A 113 8.95 -13.80 6.14
C GLY A 113 9.20 -13.13 7.49
N THR A 114 9.56 -13.92 8.50
CA THR A 114 9.94 -13.37 9.82
C THR A 114 11.32 -12.71 9.69
N ASN A 115 12.33 -13.49 9.29
CA ASN A 115 13.71 -13.02 9.17
C ASN A 115 14.20 -13.02 7.73
N GLY A 116 15.20 -12.18 7.43
CA GLY A 116 15.89 -12.18 6.13
C GLY A 116 15.24 -11.35 5.02
N LYS A 117 14.07 -10.71 5.26
CA LYS A 117 13.42 -9.82 4.28
C LYS A 117 14.38 -8.74 3.77
N THR A 118 14.96 -7.95 4.68
CA THR A 118 15.95 -6.91 4.37
C THR A 118 17.13 -7.46 3.59
N THR A 119 17.73 -8.56 4.03
CA THR A 119 18.88 -9.19 3.36
C THR A 119 18.53 -9.60 1.93
N CYS A 120 17.45 -10.35 1.74
CA CYS A 120 17.03 -10.82 0.43
C CYS A 120 16.65 -9.67 -0.51
N ALA A 121 15.87 -8.69 -0.05
CA ALA A 121 15.51 -7.53 -0.85
C ALA A 121 16.75 -6.71 -1.25
N THR A 122 17.69 -6.50 -0.32
CA THR A 122 18.92 -5.75 -0.59
C THR A 122 19.86 -6.49 -1.54
N LEU A 123 20.01 -7.81 -1.38
CA LEU A 123 20.84 -8.61 -2.30
C LEU A 123 20.23 -8.66 -3.70
N LEU A 124 18.90 -8.79 -3.81
CA LEU A 124 18.20 -8.72 -5.10
C LEU A 124 18.39 -7.35 -5.77
N HIS A 125 18.23 -6.26 -5.02
CA HIS A 125 18.50 -4.90 -5.50
C HIS A 125 19.92 -4.79 -6.05
N LYS A 126 20.93 -5.17 -5.26
CA LYS A 126 22.35 -5.09 -5.66
C LYS A 126 22.64 -5.91 -6.91
N LEU A 127 22.15 -7.15 -6.96
CA LEU A 127 22.32 -8.00 -8.14
C LEU A 127 21.73 -7.35 -9.40
N LEU A 128 20.51 -6.82 -9.33
CA LEU A 128 19.87 -6.14 -10.46
C LEU A 128 20.68 -4.93 -10.92
N ARG A 129 21.25 -4.16 -9.98
CA ARG A 129 22.14 -3.03 -10.31
C ARG A 129 23.44 -3.47 -10.96
N GLU A 130 24.07 -4.53 -10.45
CA GLU A 130 25.31 -5.09 -11.03
C GLU A 130 25.08 -5.66 -12.44
N LEU A 131 23.86 -6.13 -12.73
CA LEU A 131 23.42 -6.52 -14.07
C LEU A 131 23.08 -5.33 -14.98
N GLY A 132 23.19 -4.08 -14.49
CA GLY A 132 22.99 -2.87 -15.27
C GLY A 132 21.56 -2.34 -15.30
N TYR A 133 20.64 -2.84 -14.47
CA TYR A 133 19.28 -2.32 -14.40
C TYR A 133 19.17 -1.11 -13.48
N HIS A 134 18.40 -0.10 -13.89
CA HIS A 134 17.86 0.92 -13.00
C HIS A 134 16.80 0.31 -12.10
N CYS A 135 16.99 0.37 -10.78
CA CYS A 135 16.08 -0.26 -9.85
C CYS A 135 15.89 0.51 -8.53
N GLY A 136 14.77 0.22 -7.89
CA GLY A 136 14.44 0.75 -6.57
C GLY A 136 14.44 -0.31 -5.48
N LEU A 137 14.65 0.13 -4.24
CA LEU A 137 14.55 -0.66 -3.02
C LEU A 137 13.58 0.03 -2.06
N LEU A 138 12.63 -0.71 -1.50
CA LEU A 138 11.84 -0.29 -0.35
C LEU A 138 12.12 -1.22 0.83
N SER A 139 12.84 -0.73 1.83
CA SER A 139 13.34 -1.56 2.93
C SER A 139 13.34 -0.82 4.27
N THR A 140 13.42 -1.59 5.35
CA THR A 140 13.52 -1.11 6.74
C THR A 140 14.72 -0.18 6.93
N VAL A 141 15.87 -0.48 6.32
CA VAL A 141 17.09 0.31 6.51
C VAL A 141 17.02 1.61 5.75
N GLN A 142 16.65 1.54 4.47
CA GLN A 142 16.50 2.71 3.61
C GLN A 142 15.56 2.38 2.46
N ASN A 143 14.92 3.41 1.93
CA ASN A 143 14.39 3.36 0.59
C ASN A 143 15.47 3.90 -0.36
N GLN A 144 15.49 3.41 -1.58
CA GLN A 144 16.44 3.87 -2.59
C GLN A 144 15.76 3.93 -3.94
N ILE A 145 15.93 5.06 -4.62
CA ILE A 145 15.37 5.34 -5.93
C ILE A 145 16.58 5.54 -6.86
N ASP A 146 16.94 4.50 -7.60
CA ASP A 146 18.16 4.48 -8.39
C ASP A 146 19.38 4.84 -7.53
N GLU A 147 20.05 5.97 -7.76
CA GLU A 147 21.16 6.45 -6.91
C GLU A 147 20.74 7.21 -5.65
N THR A 148 19.47 7.62 -5.55
CA THR A 148 19.02 8.50 -4.46
C THR A 148 18.52 7.69 -3.27
N VAL A 149 19.21 7.83 -2.13
CA VAL A 149 18.74 7.27 -0.85
C VAL A 149 17.65 8.16 -0.26
N VAL A 150 16.55 7.53 0.16
CA VAL A 150 15.43 8.17 0.83
C VAL A 150 15.25 7.53 2.21
N PRO A 151 15.22 8.31 3.30
CA PRO A 151 15.00 7.77 4.64
C PRO A 151 13.75 6.90 4.73
N SER A 152 13.87 5.77 5.41
CA SER A 152 12.75 4.88 5.69
C SER A 152 12.14 5.22 7.04
N THR A 153 10.81 5.26 7.12
CA THR A 153 10.07 5.46 8.37
C THR A 153 9.46 4.15 8.91
N HIS A 154 9.25 3.17 8.03
CA HIS A 154 8.63 1.88 8.32
C HIS A 154 9.18 0.83 7.35
N THR A 155 9.22 -0.45 7.76
CA THR A 155 9.56 -1.57 6.86
C THR A 155 8.72 -1.58 5.58
N THR A 156 7.43 -1.29 5.70
CA THR A 156 6.53 -1.09 4.56
C THR A 156 5.67 0.14 4.84
N PRO A 157 5.82 1.24 4.08
CA PRO A 157 5.02 2.47 4.25
C PRO A 157 3.52 2.24 4.04
N ASP A 158 2.70 3.24 4.37
CA ASP A 158 1.28 3.27 3.99
C ASP A 158 1.10 3.30 2.45
N ALA A 159 -0.10 2.97 1.99
CA ALA A 159 -0.39 2.83 0.57
C ALA A 159 -0.17 4.11 -0.26
N ILE A 160 -0.35 5.30 0.33
CA ILE A 160 -0.10 6.57 -0.35
C ILE A 160 1.41 6.72 -0.57
N ARG A 161 2.19 6.62 0.52
CA ARG A 161 3.64 6.79 0.45
C ARG A 161 4.31 5.72 -0.40
N LEU A 162 3.81 4.49 -0.35
CA LEU A 162 4.32 3.40 -1.16
C LEU A 162 4.13 3.69 -2.66
N ASN A 163 2.92 4.05 -3.09
CA ASN A 163 2.67 4.40 -4.49
C ASN A 163 3.44 5.66 -4.93
N GLU A 164 3.59 6.67 -4.06
CA GLU A 164 4.42 7.85 -4.33
C GLU A 164 5.89 7.46 -4.61
N LEU A 165 6.48 6.59 -3.77
CA LEU A 165 7.86 6.13 -3.94
C LEU A 165 8.01 5.32 -5.22
N LEU A 166 7.08 4.41 -5.53
CA LEU A 166 7.10 3.65 -6.79
C LEU A 166 6.95 4.57 -8.00
N ALA A 167 6.09 5.59 -7.95
CA ALA A 167 5.94 6.55 -9.04
C ALA A 167 7.21 7.37 -9.25
N ARG A 168 7.91 7.74 -8.17
CA ARG A 168 9.22 8.39 -8.26
C ARG A 168 10.29 7.45 -8.85
N MET A 169 10.22 6.15 -8.58
CA MET A 169 11.09 5.15 -9.23
C MET A 169 10.85 5.08 -10.74
N VAL A 170 9.58 5.00 -11.14
CA VAL A 170 9.20 5.04 -12.58
C VAL A 170 9.70 6.33 -13.23
N ALA A 171 9.48 7.48 -12.60
CA ALA A 171 9.95 8.77 -13.12
C ALA A 171 11.48 8.88 -13.21
N ALA A 172 12.21 8.17 -12.34
CA ALA A 172 13.67 8.07 -12.39
C ALA A 172 14.19 7.04 -13.41
N GLY A 173 13.30 6.39 -14.19
CA GLY A 173 13.69 5.40 -15.19
C GLY A 173 13.96 4.01 -14.62
N CYS A 174 13.59 3.74 -13.36
CA CYS A 174 13.67 2.39 -12.81
C CYS A 174 12.76 1.45 -13.59
N THR A 175 13.29 0.27 -13.92
CA THR A 175 12.54 -0.82 -14.57
C THR A 175 12.18 -1.92 -13.59
N HIS A 176 12.91 -2.00 -12.47
CA HIS A 176 12.73 -3.00 -11.43
C HIS A 176 12.57 -2.34 -10.07
N ALA A 177 11.83 -2.99 -9.18
CA ALA A 177 11.81 -2.61 -7.77
C ALA A 177 11.68 -3.85 -6.91
N CYS A 178 12.35 -3.85 -5.77
CA CYS A 178 12.18 -4.89 -4.77
C CYS A 178 11.82 -4.28 -3.42
N MET A 179 10.95 -4.95 -2.70
CA MET A 179 10.44 -4.41 -1.44
C MET A 179 10.23 -5.47 -0.37
N GLU A 180 10.37 -5.05 0.87
CA GLU A 180 9.94 -5.83 2.02
C GLU A 180 8.41 -5.75 2.18
N VAL A 181 7.77 -6.92 2.24
CA VAL A 181 6.33 -7.08 2.50
C VAL A 181 6.16 -7.63 3.91
N SER A 182 5.99 -6.72 4.87
CA SER A 182 5.70 -7.11 6.27
C SER A 182 4.31 -7.70 6.41
N SER A 183 4.09 -8.58 7.40
CA SER A 183 2.75 -9.12 7.70
C SER A 183 1.76 -8.03 8.08
N HIS A 184 2.23 -6.97 8.75
CA HIS A 184 1.45 -5.78 9.06
C HIS A 184 0.95 -5.10 7.78
N ALA A 185 1.79 -4.99 6.75
CA ALA A 185 1.39 -4.36 5.49
C ALA A 185 0.29 -5.14 4.77
N VAL A 186 0.32 -6.48 4.85
CA VAL A 186 -0.74 -7.32 4.28
C VAL A 186 -2.03 -7.18 5.10
N ALA A 187 -1.94 -7.33 6.42
CA ALA A 187 -3.08 -7.23 7.32
C ALA A 187 -3.76 -5.85 7.31
N GLN A 188 -3.01 -4.79 7.03
CA GLN A 188 -3.52 -3.41 6.94
C GLN A 188 -3.76 -2.95 5.50
N HIS A 189 -3.75 -3.86 4.53
CA HIS A 189 -4.01 -3.57 3.12
C HIS A 189 -3.08 -2.52 2.48
N ARG A 190 -1.89 -2.26 3.05
CA ARG A 190 -0.95 -1.23 2.55
C ARG A 190 -0.39 -1.55 1.16
N ILE A 191 -0.36 -2.83 0.80
CA ILE A 191 0.05 -3.31 -0.52
C ILE A 191 -1.12 -3.51 -1.50
N GLY A 192 -2.34 -3.11 -1.11
CA GLY A 192 -3.52 -3.19 -1.97
C GLY A 192 -3.33 -2.40 -3.27
N GLY A 193 -3.84 -2.92 -4.38
CA GLY A 193 -3.71 -2.30 -5.70
C GLY A 193 -2.33 -2.45 -6.37
N LEU A 194 -1.31 -2.93 -5.66
CA LEU A 194 0.00 -3.17 -6.23
C LEU A 194 0.03 -4.45 -7.07
N ARG A 195 0.69 -4.39 -8.22
CA ARG A 195 0.95 -5.56 -9.05
C ARG A 195 2.37 -6.06 -8.83
N PHE A 196 2.51 -7.24 -8.24
CA PHE A 196 3.78 -7.93 -8.10
C PHE A 196 4.01 -8.90 -9.26
N VAL A 197 5.24 -8.94 -9.77
CA VAL A 197 5.68 -9.96 -10.74
C VAL A 197 6.22 -11.21 -10.07
N GLY A 198 6.52 -11.12 -8.77
CA GLY A 198 6.80 -12.29 -7.96
C GLY A 198 6.85 -12.03 -6.46
N GLY A 199 6.66 -13.10 -5.70
CA GLY A 199 6.72 -13.12 -4.23
C GLY A 199 7.74 -14.11 -3.72
N VAL A 200 8.49 -13.73 -2.69
CA VAL A 200 9.52 -14.55 -2.05
C VAL A 200 9.19 -14.73 -0.57
N PHE A 201 9.19 -15.98 -0.10
CA PHE A 201 9.02 -16.33 1.31
C PHE A 201 10.32 -16.89 1.87
N THR A 202 10.84 -16.26 2.93
CA THR A 202 12.10 -16.67 3.56
C THR A 202 11.91 -17.72 4.66
N ASN A 203 11.13 -17.42 5.69
CA ASN A 203 10.84 -18.30 6.83
C ASN A 203 9.69 -17.74 7.68
N LEU A 204 9.15 -18.56 8.58
CA LEU A 204 8.16 -18.16 9.58
C LEU A 204 8.48 -18.75 10.96
N THR A 205 9.01 -17.92 11.84
CA THR A 205 9.20 -18.20 13.27
C THR A 205 8.24 -17.38 14.14
N HIS A 206 8.12 -17.71 15.43
CA HIS A 206 7.26 -16.97 16.37
C HIS A 206 7.74 -15.52 16.51
N ASP A 207 6.91 -14.58 16.08
CA ASP A 207 7.15 -13.14 16.12
C ASP A 207 5.81 -12.40 15.91
N HIS A 208 5.74 -11.11 16.25
CA HIS A 208 4.60 -10.21 16.01
C HIS A 208 3.23 -10.69 16.54
N LEU A 209 3.22 -11.51 17.60
CA LEU A 209 1.98 -12.03 18.21
C LEU A 209 1.24 -10.97 19.02
N ASP A 210 1.92 -9.92 19.44
CA ASP A 210 1.32 -8.70 20.00
C ASP A 210 0.31 -8.06 19.05
N TYR A 211 0.58 -8.10 17.74
CA TYR A 211 -0.34 -7.62 16.71
C TYR A 211 -1.28 -8.70 16.18
N HIS A 212 -0.76 -9.88 15.81
CA HIS A 212 -1.55 -10.91 15.13
C HIS A 212 -2.41 -11.76 16.09
N GLY A 213 -2.10 -11.74 17.39
CA GLY A 213 -2.75 -12.52 18.44
C GLY A 213 -2.41 -14.01 18.41
N THR A 214 -2.49 -14.64 17.23
CA THR A 214 -2.18 -16.07 17.04
C THR A 214 -1.16 -16.27 15.93
N PHE A 215 -0.40 -17.38 16.03
CA PHE A 215 0.52 -17.78 14.98
C PHE A 215 -0.21 -18.06 13.65
N ASP A 216 -1.44 -18.58 13.71
CA ASP A 216 -2.25 -18.84 12.52
C ASP A 216 -2.66 -17.55 11.82
N ASN A 217 -3.01 -16.49 12.55
CA ASN A 217 -3.27 -15.18 11.96
C ASN A 217 -2.00 -14.60 11.30
N TYR A 218 -0.84 -14.75 11.95
CA TYR A 218 0.43 -14.31 11.40
C TYR A 218 0.80 -15.07 10.11
N LEU A 219 0.58 -16.39 10.09
CA LEU A 219 0.74 -17.24 8.90
C LEU A 219 -0.22 -16.82 7.79
N LYS A 220 -1.52 -16.64 8.11
CA LYS A 220 -2.54 -16.17 7.16
C LYS A 220 -2.20 -14.81 6.57
N ALA A 221 -1.67 -13.88 7.36
CA ALA A 221 -1.25 -12.57 6.85
C ALA A 221 -0.13 -12.70 5.81
N LYS A 222 0.88 -13.56 6.02
CA LYS A 222 1.92 -13.77 5.00
C LYS A 222 1.40 -14.54 3.79
N LYS A 223 0.56 -15.55 4.02
CA LYS A 223 -0.09 -16.30 2.94
C LYS A 223 -0.96 -15.38 2.08
N GLY A 224 -1.66 -14.43 2.67
CA GLY A 224 -2.46 -13.43 1.96
C GLY A 224 -1.69 -12.62 0.92
N PHE A 225 -0.37 -12.43 1.10
CA PHE A 225 0.48 -11.85 0.05
C PHE A 225 0.61 -12.78 -1.16
N PHE A 226 0.83 -14.07 -0.94
CA PHE A 226 0.90 -15.08 -2.00
C PHE A 226 -0.45 -15.28 -2.69
N ASP A 227 -1.54 -15.29 -1.92
CA ASP A 227 -2.90 -15.44 -2.43
C ASP A 227 -3.32 -14.27 -3.33
N ALA A 228 -2.75 -13.10 -3.09
CA ALA A 228 -2.97 -11.90 -3.90
C ALA A 228 -2.06 -11.82 -5.15
N LEU A 229 -1.09 -12.72 -5.32
CA LEU A 229 -0.24 -12.72 -6.51
C LEU A 229 -1.08 -13.06 -7.76
N PRO A 230 -0.90 -12.35 -8.89
CA PRO A 230 -1.55 -12.73 -10.13
C PRO A 230 -1.01 -14.08 -10.62
N LYS A 231 -1.81 -14.84 -11.38
CA LYS A 231 -1.42 -16.15 -11.94
C LYS A 231 -0.14 -16.12 -12.79
N THR A 232 0.24 -14.95 -13.30
CA THR A 232 1.46 -14.74 -14.09
C THR A 232 2.70 -14.49 -13.24
N ALA A 233 2.54 -14.25 -11.94
CA ALA A 233 3.66 -13.99 -11.04
C ALA A 233 4.33 -15.30 -10.62
N PHE A 234 5.65 -15.25 -10.44
CA PHE A 234 6.37 -16.37 -9.84
C PHE A 234 6.24 -16.34 -8.31
N ALA A 235 6.28 -17.51 -7.69
CA ALA A 235 6.31 -17.66 -6.24
C ALA A 235 7.53 -18.49 -5.84
N LEU A 236 8.36 -17.95 -4.95
CA LEU A 236 9.56 -18.62 -4.42
C LEU A 236 9.39 -18.81 -2.92
N THR A 237 9.57 -20.05 -2.47
CA THR A 237 9.46 -20.40 -1.05
C THR A 237 10.68 -21.18 -0.60
N ASN A 238 11.18 -20.89 0.59
CA ASN A 238 12.24 -21.67 1.20
C ASN A 238 11.75 -23.09 1.58
N ALA A 239 12.36 -24.12 0.99
CA ALA A 239 12.04 -25.52 1.27
C ALA A 239 12.49 -25.98 2.66
N ASP A 240 13.46 -25.29 3.28
CA ASP A 240 13.95 -25.61 4.63
C ASP A 240 12.93 -25.22 5.72
N ASP A 241 11.97 -24.35 5.39
CA ASP A 241 10.88 -23.98 6.30
C ASP A 241 9.64 -24.85 6.02
N LYS A 242 9.15 -25.55 7.05
CA LYS A 242 7.94 -26.38 6.98
C LYS A 242 6.67 -25.61 6.53
N ARG A 243 6.67 -24.28 6.60
CA ARG A 243 5.58 -23.40 6.14
C ARG A 243 5.77 -22.92 4.70
N GLY A 244 6.90 -23.19 4.06
CA GLY A 244 7.14 -22.88 2.65
C GLY A 244 6.02 -23.42 1.74
N PRO A 245 5.71 -24.72 1.77
CA PRO A 245 4.63 -25.29 0.97
C PRO A 245 3.24 -24.68 1.23
N VAL A 246 2.99 -24.17 2.45
CA VAL A 246 1.70 -23.55 2.81
C VAL A 246 1.47 -22.23 2.07
N MET A 247 2.53 -21.53 1.66
CA MET A 247 2.41 -20.30 0.88
C MET A 247 1.92 -20.55 -0.56
N LEU A 248 2.00 -21.79 -1.05
CA LEU A 248 1.69 -22.16 -2.44
C LEU A 248 0.34 -22.88 -2.60
N GLN A 249 -0.39 -23.09 -1.50
CA GLN A 249 -1.71 -23.76 -1.46
C GLN A 249 -2.84 -22.76 -1.66
#